data_AF-A0A956FAY9-F1
#
_entry.id   AF-A0A956FAY9-F1
#
_cell.length_a   1.000
_cell.length_b   1.000
_cell.length_c   1.000
_cell.angle_alpha   90.00
_cell.angle_beta   90.00
_cell.angle_gamma   90.00
#
_symmetry.space_group_name_H-M   'P 1'
#
loop_
_entity.id
_entity.type
_entity.pdbx_description
1 polymer ?
#
loop_
_entity_poly.entity_id
_entity_poly.type
_entity_poly.pdbx_seq_one_letter_code
_entity_poly.pdbx_strand_id
1 'polypeptide(L)'
;MKKIIMLSVAALSLSIADDARANGTPDFETPSAESICDGYEGKAWGLCNAYCEAMDCELANDGDPSTEPNASAQACSQVASKFDQVSDGALLPCEVPACPCFAYDGFISAIDSSSPDALYCTDDATGLVSESLEGAWGVGIWDYGDIGVCGWYDYYNGYDLGFAEITSEEAQACMDAVRPDLYASGACGPV
;
A
#
# COMPACT_ATOMS: atom_id res chain seq x y z
N MET A 1 -41.94 6.73 -64.17
CA MET A 1 -41.44 5.47 -63.57
C MET A 1 -40.32 5.85 -62.61
N LYS A 2 -40.52 5.65 -61.30
CA LYS A 2 -39.62 6.09 -60.21
C LYS A 2 -38.39 5.18 -60.14
N LYS A 3 -37.18 5.76 -60.18
CA LYS A 3 -35.93 5.06 -59.87
C LYS A 3 -35.59 5.28 -58.40
N ILE A 4 -35.52 4.21 -57.63
CA ILE A 4 -35.07 4.15 -56.24
C ILE A 4 -33.54 4.05 -56.30
N ILE A 5 -32.82 5.00 -55.70
CA ILE A 5 -31.36 4.91 -55.51
C ILE A 5 -31.13 4.57 -54.04
N MET A 6 -30.77 3.31 -53.78
CA MET A 6 -30.18 2.84 -52.54
C MET A 6 -28.76 3.41 -52.44
N LEU A 7 -28.46 4.14 -51.37
CA LEU A 7 -27.08 4.48 -51.01
C LEU A 7 -26.69 3.64 -49.79
N SER A 8 -25.81 2.67 -50.01
CA SER A 8 -25.17 1.85 -48.97
C SER A 8 -24.23 2.70 -48.14
N VAL A 9 -24.54 2.87 -46.85
CA VAL A 9 -23.56 3.31 -45.84
C VAL A 9 -22.79 2.07 -45.41
N ALA A 10 -21.66 1.83 -46.06
CA ALA A 10 -20.72 0.80 -45.65
C ALA A 10 -20.09 1.22 -44.33
N ALA A 11 -20.31 0.40 -43.31
CA ALA A 11 -19.70 0.50 -42.00
C ALA A 11 -18.18 0.48 -42.09
N LEU A 12 -17.54 1.58 -41.69
CA LEU A 12 -16.11 1.66 -41.47
C LEU A 12 -15.88 1.64 -39.95
N SER A 13 -16.03 0.46 -39.36
CA SER A 13 -15.66 0.21 -37.96
C SER A 13 -14.16 -0.10 -37.92
N LEU A 14 -13.32 0.93 -37.83
CA LEU A 14 -11.90 0.79 -37.52
C LEU A 14 -11.77 0.41 -36.04
N SER A 15 -11.57 -0.88 -35.78
CA SER A 15 -11.13 -1.39 -34.48
C SER A 15 -9.63 -1.20 -34.36
N ILE A 16 -9.21 -0.03 -33.87
CA ILE A 16 -7.85 0.17 -33.37
C ILE A 16 -7.85 -0.38 -31.94
N ALA A 17 -7.55 -1.66 -31.80
CA ALA A 17 -7.09 -2.21 -30.53
C ALA A 17 -5.59 -1.92 -30.45
N ASP A 18 -5.24 -0.68 -30.16
CA ASP A 18 -3.88 -0.36 -29.75
C ASP A 18 -3.69 -0.99 -28.36
N ASP A 19 -2.76 -1.94 -28.28
CA ASP A 19 -2.20 -2.40 -27.01
C ASP A 19 -1.69 -1.16 -26.28
N ALA A 20 -2.45 -0.69 -25.28
CA ALA A 20 -2.01 0.32 -24.34
C ALA A 20 -0.92 -0.30 -23.47
N ARG A 21 0.29 -0.41 -24.03
CA ARG A 21 1.49 -0.75 -23.27
C ARG A 21 1.77 0.41 -22.33
N ALA A 22 1.99 0.06 -21.07
CA ALA A 22 2.35 0.93 -19.95
C ALA A 22 3.73 1.58 -20.12
N ASN A 23 3.94 2.30 -21.21
CA ASN A 23 5.11 3.18 -21.34
C ASN A 23 4.80 4.46 -20.58
N GLY A 24 5.04 4.48 -19.27
CA GLY A 24 4.84 5.70 -18.48
C GLY A 24 5.03 5.58 -16.97
N THR A 25 4.85 4.40 -16.38
CA THR A 25 5.05 4.21 -14.93
C THR A 25 6.49 3.79 -14.65
N PRO A 26 7.09 4.22 -13.51
CA PRO A 26 8.45 3.83 -13.13
C PRO A 26 8.67 2.31 -13.00
N ASP A 27 7.60 1.55 -12.76
CA ASP A 27 7.59 0.11 -12.49
C ASP A 27 7.22 -0.78 -13.70
N PHE A 28 6.84 -0.17 -14.83
CA PHE A 28 6.37 -0.82 -16.06
C PHE A 28 5.03 -1.59 -15.94
N GLU A 29 4.25 -1.39 -14.87
CA GLU A 29 2.90 -1.92 -14.77
C GLU A 29 1.84 -0.99 -15.36
N THR A 30 0.69 -1.56 -15.72
CA THR A 30 -0.40 -0.77 -16.31
C THR A 30 -0.86 0.29 -15.30
N PRO A 31 -1.07 1.58 -15.68
CA PRO A 31 -1.40 2.68 -14.76
C PRO A 31 -2.68 2.52 -13.91
N SER A 32 -3.38 1.40 -14.06
CA SER A 32 -4.63 1.07 -13.39
C SER A 32 -4.53 -0.15 -12.47
N ALA A 33 -3.33 -0.67 -12.23
CA ALA A 33 -3.13 -1.95 -11.55
C ALA A 33 -2.05 -1.91 -10.44
N GLU A 34 -1.80 -0.75 -9.83
CA GLU A 34 -0.96 -0.73 -8.62
C GLU A 34 -1.81 -1.05 -7.39
N SER A 35 -1.49 -2.19 -6.76
CA SER A 35 -2.23 -2.75 -5.63
C SER A 35 -2.17 -1.89 -4.36
N ILE A 36 -1.35 -0.84 -4.35
CA ILE A 36 -1.14 0.03 -3.19
C ILE A 36 -2.40 0.81 -2.78
N CYS A 37 -3.34 1.00 -3.72
CA CYS A 37 -4.62 1.67 -3.49
C CYS A 37 -5.83 0.72 -3.32
N ASP A 38 -5.64 -0.60 -3.37
CA ASP A 38 -6.75 -1.59 -3.41
C ASP A 38 -7.61 -1.62 -2.13
N GLY A 39 -7.11 -1.09 -1.02
CA GLY A 39 -7.87 -0.92 0.23
C GLY A 39 -8.96 0.16 0.17
N TYR A 40 -9.02 0.96 -0.90
CA TYR A 40 -9.99 2.04 -1.06
C TYR A 40 -11.01 1.76 -2.16
N GLU A 41 -12.18 2.36 -2.04
CA GLU A 41 -13.23 2.30 -3.07
C GLU A 41 -13.68 3.69 -3.53
N GLY A 42 -14.31 3.74 -4.71
CA GLY A 42 -14.99 4.94 -5.22
C GLY A 42 -14.07 6.15 -5.37
N LYS A 43 -14.43 7.26 -4.73
CA LYS A 43 -13.68 8.52 -4.86
C LYS A 43 -12.33 8.47 -4.14
N ALA A 44 -12.22 7.74 -3.03
CA ALA A 44 -10.95 7.58 -2.32
C ALA A 44 -9.96 6.81 -3.19
N TRP A 45 -10.39 5.69 -3.78
CA TRP A 45 -9.60 4.90 -4.73
C TRP A 45 -9.09 5.73 -5.91
N GLY A 46 -9.97 6.50 -6.55
CA GLY A 46 -9.58 7.35 -7.69
C GLY A 46 -8.61 8.48 -7.32
N LEU A 47 -8.69 9.00 -6.09
CA LEU A 47 -7.76 10.03 -5.60
C LEU A 47 -6.41 9.44 -5.18
N CYS A 48 -6.41 8.25 -4.58
CA CYS A 48 -5.18 7.51 -4.27
C CYS A 48 -4.38 7.24 -5.54
N ASN A 49 -5.01 6.61 -6.54
CA ASN A 49 -4.37 6.35 -7.83
C ASN A 49 -3.93 7.65 -8.55
N ALA A 50 -4.71 8.73 -8.44
CA ALA A 50 -4.30 9.99 -9.03
C ALA A 50 -3.04 10.55 -8.37
N TYR A 51 -2.89 10.38 -7.05
CA TYR A 51 -1.76 10.88 -6.30
C TYR A 51 -0.49 10.04 -6.53
N CYS A 52 -0.61 8.74 -6.31
CA CYS A 52 0.50 7.80 -6.34
C CYS A 52 0.93 7.49 -7.77
N GLU A 53 -0.02 7.20 -8.67
CA GLU A 53 0.32 6.65 -9.99
C GLU A 53 0.37 7.71 -11.09
N ALA A 54 -0.66 8.54 -11.16
CA ALA A 54 -0.81 9.46 -12.29
C ALA A 54 0.07 10.70 -12.16
N MET A 55 0.42 11.05 -10.93
CA MET A 55 1.13 12.28 -10.60
C MET A 55 2.49 12.01 -9.96
N ASP A 56 2.76 10.77 -9.53
CA ASP A 56 3.98 10.33 -8.85
C ASP A 56 4.39 11.31 -7.75
N CYS A 57 3.41 11.73 -6.95
CA CYS A 57 3.59 12.81 -5.99
C CYS A 57 4.48 12.39 -4.81
N GLU A 58 4.62 11.10 -4.55
CA GLU A 58 5.54 10.50 -3.59
C GLU A 58 7.01 10.70 -3.96
N LEU A 59 7.34 10.80 -5.26
CA LEU A 59 8.71 11.08 -5.72
C LEU A 59 9.21 12.46 -5.25
N ALA A 60 8.32 13.37 -4.87
CA ALA A 60 8.72 14.65 -4.27
C ALA A 60 9.53 14.46 -2.97
N ASN A 61 9.43 13.29 -2.33
CA ASN A 61 9.99 13.00 -1.02
C ASN A 61 11.03 11.87 -1.03
N ASP A 62 11.36 11.28 -2.19
CA ASP A 62 12.26 10.11 -2.26
C ASP A 62 13.75 10.45 -2.10
N GLY A 63 14.10 11.74 -2.18
CA GLY A 63 15.46 12.25 -2.01
C GLY A 63 16.38 12.05 -3.21
N ASP A 64 15.89 11.48 -4.33
CA ASP A 64 16.63 11.37 -5.58
C ASP A 64 16.30 12.56 -6.50
N PRO A 65 17.25 13.47 -6.78
CA PRO A 65 17.00 14.63 -7.64
C PRO A 65 16.80 14.25 -9.12
N SER A 66 16.89 12.98 -9.49
CA SER A 66 16.64 12.47 -10.84
C SER A 66 15.20 11.98 -11.06
N THR A 67 14.41 11.88 -9.99
CA THR A 67 12.99 11.60 -9.98
C THR A 67 12.24 12.88 -9.61
N GLU A 68 11.18 13.19 -10.36
CA GLU A 68 10.34 14.35 -10.13
C GLU A 68 8.89 13.93 -10.37
N PRO A 69 7.93 14.40 -9.56
CA PRO A 69 6.52 14.14 -9.81
C PRO A 69 6.09 14.56 -11.22
N ASN A 70 5.16 13.82 -11.80
CA ASN A 70 4.49 14.20 -13.05
C ASN A 70 3.52 15.40 -12.88
N ALA A 71 3.42 15.95 -11.68
CA ALA A 71 2.59 17.11 -11.37
C ALA A 71 3.30 18.17 -10.51
N SER A 72 2.76 19.39 -10.53
CA SER A 72 3.22 20.45 -9.61
C SER A 72 2.89 20.12 -8.15
N ALA A 73 3.70 20.60 -7.21
CA ALA A 73 3.43 20.50 -5.77
C ALA A 73 2.03 21.00 -5.36
N GLN A 74 1.52 22.06 -6.00
CA GLN A 74 0.17 22.56 -5.75
C GLN A 74 -0.91 21.56 -6.18
N ALA A 75 -0.70 20.86 -7.28
CA ALA A 75 -1.64 19.84 -7.74
C ALA A 75 -1.61 18.63 -6.80
N CYS A 76 -0.42 18.15 -6.42
CA CYS A 76 -0.26 17.06 -5.44
C CYS A 76 -1.00 17.40 -4.13
N SER A 77 -0.71 18.56 -3.54
CA SER A 77 -1.36 19.01 -2.29
C SER A 77 -2.90 19.07 -2.40
N GLN A 78 -3.44 19.45 -3.56
CA GLN A 78 -4.90 19.47 -3.76
C GLN A 78 -5.51 18.08 -3.84
N VAL A 79 -4.80 17.11 -4.41
CA VAL A 79 -5.27 15.72 -4.48
C VAL A 79 -5.16 15.06 -3.10
N ALA A 80 -4.04 15.21 -2.41
CA ALA A 80 -3.86 14.74 -1.03
C ALA A 80 -4.94 15.29 -0.09
N SER A 81 -5.18 16.61 -0.11
CA SER A 81 -6.22 17.21 0.74
C SER A 81 -7.63 16.71 0.42
N LYS A 82 -7.92 16.35 -0.84
CA LYS A 82 -9.21 15.76 -1.20
C LYS A 82 -9.30 14.31 -0.77
N PHE A 83 -8.19 13.57 -0.81
CA PHE A 83 -8.12 12.19 -0.36
C PHE A 83 -8.41 12.11 1.13
N ASP A 84 -7.67 12.87 1.94
CA ASP A 84 -7.86 13.06 3.39
C ASP A 84 -9.34 13.29 3.76
N GLN A 85 -10.00 14.21 3.04
CA GLN A 85 -11.43 14.52 3.27
C GLN A 85 -12.40 13.36 2.97
N VAL A 86 -12.05 12.43 2.08
CA VAL A 86 -12.95 11.33 1.67
C VAL A 86 -12.59 10.00 2.30
N SER A 87 -11.37 9.86 2.83
CA SER A 87 -10.86 8.67 3.51
C SER A 87 -10.97 8.75 5.03
N ASP A 88 -11.62 9.80 5.56
CA ASP A 88 -11.74 10.07 6.99
C ASP A 88 -10.37 10.23 7.69
N GLY A 89 -9.44 10.92 7.02
CA GLY A 89 -8.12 11.22 7.55
C GLY A 89 -7.06 10.14 7.30
N ALA A 90 -7.33 9.16 6.44
CA ALA A 90 -6.32 8.15 6.11
C ALA A 90 -5.13 8.78 5.36
N LEU A 91 -3.93 8.28 5.62
CA LEU A 91 -2.71 8.66 4.92
C LEU A 91 -2.70 8.05 3.51
N LEU A 92 -2.05 8.75 2.57
CA LEU A 92 -1.81 8.23 1.24
C LEU A 92 -0.80 7.07 1.32
N PRO A 93 -1.15 5.86 0.86
CA PRO A 93 -0.28 4.69 0.98
C PRO A 93 1.13 4.85 0.40
N CYS A 94 1.27 5.58 -0.70
CA CYS A 94 2.56 5.86 -1.33
C CYS A 94 3.39 6.95 -0.61
N GLU A 95 2.77 7.75 0.27
CA GLU A 95 3.50 8.75 1.09
C GLU A 95 3.96 8.20 2.43
N VAL A 96 3.32 7.13 2.92
CA VAL A 96 3.79 6.45 4.11
C VAL A 96 5.15 5.85 3.75
N PRO A 97 6.26 6.26 4.41
CA PRO A 97 7.55 5.66 4.13
C PRO A 97 7.38 4.16 4.24
N ALA A 98 7.66 3.46 3.14
CA ALA A 98 7.45 2.02 3.05
C ALA A 98 8.02 1.41 4.31
N CYS A 99 7.16 0.83 5.14
CA CYS A 99 7.56 0.28 6.41
C CYS A 99 8.80 -0.58 6.16
N PRO A 100 10.00 -0.18 6.64
CA PRO A 100 11.24 -0.88 6.28
C PRO A 100 11.17 -2.35 6.69
N CYS A 101 10.26 -2.69 7.60
CA CYS A 101 9.97 -4.04 8.02
C CYS A 101 9.50 -4.96 6.88
N PHE A 102 8.83 -4.41 5.86
CA PHE A 102 8.38 -5.15 4.69
C PHE A 102 9.52 -5.63 3.80
N ALA A 103 10.70 -5.02 3.91
CA ALA A 103 11.89 -5.48 3.20
C ALA A 103 12.54 -6.72 3.86
N TYR A 104 12.15 -7.08 5.10
CA TYR A 104 12.69 -8.29 5.74
C TYR A 104 11.90 -9.51 5.31
N ASP A 105 12.65 -10.45 4.73
CA ASP A 105 12.13 -11.75 4.34
C ASP A 105 11.44 -12.42 5.54
N GLY A 106 10.22 -12.92 5.33
CA GLY A 106 9.38 -13.52 6.35
C GLY A 106 8.50 -12.58 7.18
N PHE A 107 8.71 -11.25 7.16
CA PHE A 107 7.88 -10.33 7.95
C PHE A 107 6.44 -10.25 7.45
N ILE A 108 6.24 -10.04 6.13
CA ILE A 108 4.90 -10.07 5.50
C ILE A 108 4.25 -11.44 5.70
N SER A 109 5.00 -12.53 5.47
CA SER A 109 4.49 -13.88 5.69
C SER A 109 4.04 -14.10 7.13
N ALA A 110 4.70 -13.49 8.12
CA ALA A 110 4.29 -13.57 9.52
C ALA A 110 3.02 -12.75 9.82
N ILE A 111 2.83 -11.60 9.15
CA ILE A 111 1.58 -10.84 9.19
C ILE A 111 0.44 -11.64 8.55
N ASP A 112 0.64 -12.17 7.34
CA ASP A 112 -0.38 -12.96 6.63
C ASP A 112 -0.72 -14.26 7.35
N SER A 113 0.27 -14.85 8.02
CA SER A 113 0.10 -16.05 8.85
C SER A 113 -0.52 -15.75 10.20
N SER A 114 -0.77 -14.47 10.52
CA SER A 114 -1.47 -14.08 11.73
C SER A 114 -2.93 -14.51 11.66
N SER A 115 -3.20 -15.73 12.12
CA SER A 115 -4.54 -16.29 12.17
C SER A 115 -5.29 -15.75 13.39
N PRO A 116 -6.62 -15.93 13.47
CA PRO A 116 -7.38 -15.69 14.70
C PRO A 116 -6.92 -16.55 15.90
N ASP A 117 -5.94 -17.44 15.72
CA ASP A 117 -5.30 -18.20 16.81
C ASP A 117 -4.11 -17.44 17.43
N ALA A 118 -3.90 -16.16 17.08
CA ALA A 118 -3.06 -15.28 17.87
C ALA A 118 -3.59 -15.24 19.30
N LEU A 119 -2.75 -15.63 20.26
CA LEU A 119 -3.13 -15.64 21.67
C LEU A 119 -3.04 -14.24 22.27
N TYR A 120 -2.06 -13.48 21.78
CA TYR A 120 -1.66 -12.24 22.37
C TYR A 120 -1.42 -11.21 21.28
N CYS A 121 -2.28 -10.20 21.24
CA CYS A 121 -2.00 -8.96 20.53
C CYS A 121 -1.78 -7.84 21.55
N THR A 122 -0.64 -7.16 21.45
CA THR A 122 -0.41 -5.87 22.11
C THR A 122 -0.48 -4.79 21.05
N ASP A 123 -1.37 -3.82 21.23
CA ASP A 123 -1.44 -2.60 20.43
C ASP A 123 -1.52 -1.43 21.41
N ASP A 124 -0.37 -0.79 21.62
CA ASP A 124 -0.26 0.41 22.44
C ASP A 124 0.62 1.45 21.76
N ALA A 125 0.82 2.59 22.42
CA ALA A 125 1.60 3.70 21.87
C ALA A 125 3.09 3.38 21.65
N THR A 126 3.58 2.24 22.15
CA THR A 126 4.99 1.83 22.10
C THR A 126 5.20 0.54 21.33
N GLY A 127 4.15 -0.15 20.89
CA GLY A 127 4.32 -1.35 20.11
C GLY A 127 3.04 -1.97 19.60
N LEU A 128 3.22 -2.70 18.50
CA LEU A 128 2.23 -3.55 17.87
C LEU A 128 2.82 -4.95 17.72
N VAL A 129 2.30 -5.92 18.46
CA VAL A 129 2.85 -7.28 18.54
C VAL A 129 1.71 -8.28 18.40
N SER A 130 1.88 -9.30 17.57
CA SER A 130 0.96 -10.44 17.46
C SER A 130 1.75 -11.74 17.62
N GLU A 131 1.37 -12.55 18.60
CA GLU A 131 2.01 -13.82 18.93
C GLU A 131 1.01 -14.99 18.98
N SER A 132 1.45 -16.17 18.54
CA SER A 132 0.64 -17.40 18.58
C SER A 132 0.62 -18.10 19.94
N LEU A 133 -0.42 -18.93 20.14
CA LEU A 133 -0.68 -19.75 21.34
C LEU A 133 0.54 -20.46 21.94
N GLU A 134 1.42 -21.00 21.09
CA GLU A 134 2.55 -21.82 21.52
C GLU A 134 3.86 -21.03 21.56
N GLY A 135 3.77 -19.70 21.39
CA GLY A 135 4.94 -18.83 21.20
C GLY A 135 5.77 -19.30 20.02
N ALA A 136 5.15 -19.93 19.03
CA ALA A 136 5.84 -20.68 18.00
C ALA A 136 6.03 -19.87 16.71
N TRP A 137 5.29 -18.78 16.58
CA TRP A 137 5.58 -17.68 15.67
C TRP A 137 5.05 -16.37 16.26
N GLY A 138 5.65 -15.26 15.84
CA GLY A 138 5.18 -13.91 16.19
C GLY A 138 5.75 -12.85 15.25
N VAL A 139 5.06 -11.72 15.18
CA VAL A 139 5.49 -10.52 14.46
C VAL A 139 5.31 -9.32 15.38
N GLY A 140 6.24 -8.38 15.34
CA GLY A 140 6.20 -7.23 16.23
C GLY A 140 6.94 -6.02 15.69
N ILE A 141 6.43 -4.86 16.08
CA ILE A 141 7.05 -3.55 15.91
C ILE A 141 7.02 -2.88 17.29
N TRP A 142 8.13 -2.29 17.70
CA TRP A 142 8.29 -1.56 18.95
C TRP A 142 8.95 -0.21 18.68
N ASP A 143 8.51 0.80 19.41
CA ASP A 143 9.15 2.11 19.50
C ASP A 143 9.63 2.37 20.93
N TYR A 144 10.94 2.47 21.11
CA TYR A 144 11.59 2.82 22.38
C TYR A 144 11.90 4.33 22.49
N GLY A 145 11.36 5.16 21.59
CA GLY A 145 11.48 6.61 21.54
C GLY A 145 12.72 7.09 20.78
N ASP A 146 13.89 6.52 21.09
CA ASP A 146 15.16 6.83 20.39
C ASP A 146 15.47 5.81 19.29
N ILE A 147 14.87 4.63 19.36
CA ILE A 147 15.09 3.50 18.46
C ILE A 147 13.78 2.73 18.30
N GLY A 148 13.46 2.41 17.05
CA GLY A 148 12.42 1.46 16.70
C GLY A 148 13.04 0.09 16.43
N VAL A 149 12.26 -0.95 16.66
CA VAL A 149 12.62 -2.31 16.27
C VAL A 149 11.43 -2.94 15.60
N CYS A 150 11.65 -3.68 14.52
CA CYS A 150 10.66 -4.61 14.05
C CYS A 150 11.26 -5.96 13.76
N GLY A 151 10.41 -6.97 13.75
CA GLY A 151 10.85 -8.31 13.45
C GLY A 151 9.76 -9.33 13.51
N TRP A 152 10.17 -10.55 13.23
CA TRP A 152 9.35 -11.74 13.28
C TRP A 152 10.19 -12.90 13.77
N TYR A 153 9.50 -13.93 14.26
CA TYR A 153 10.11 -15.17 14.65
C TYR A 153 9.23 -16.36 14.25
N ASP A 154 9.86 -17.46 13.87
CA ASP A 154 9.20 -18.74 13.62
C ASP A 154 10.04 -19.90 14.19
N TYR A 155 9.53 -20.50 15.26
CA TYR A 155 10.12 -21.64 15.93
C TYR A 155 9.78 -22.98 15.25
N TYR A 156 8.72 -23.06 14.45
CA TYR A 156 8.36 -24.28 13.73
C TYR A 156 9.31 -24.58 12.57
N ASN A 157 9.80 -23.52 11.90
CA ASN A 157 10.67 -23.65 10.73
C ASN A 157 12.17 -23.61 11.05
N GLY A 158 12.55 -23.82 12.32
CA GLY A 158 13.96 -24.03 12.71
C GLY A 158 14.64 -22.85 13.37
N TYR A 159 13.89 -22.00 14.09
CA TYR A 159 14.37 -20.77 14.74
C TYR A 159 14.81 -19.71 13.74
N ASP A 160 13.95 -19.38 12.77
CA ASP A 160 14.18 -18.19 11.97
C ASP A 160 13.75 -16.95 12.76
N LEU A 161 14.63 -15.96 12.74
CA LEU A 161 14.53 -14.72 13.50
C LEU A 161 14.99 -13.59 12.58
N GLY A 162 14.05 -12.73 12.19
CA GLY A 162 14.35 -11.51 11.47
C GLY A 162 14.11 -10.32 12.39
N PHE A 163 15.14 -9.52 12.68
CA PHE A 163 14.97 -8.26 13.40
C PHE A 163 15.75 -7.15 12.72
N ALA A 164 15.22 -5.95 12.89
CA ALA A 164 15.76 -4.74 12.30
C ALA A 164 15.65 -3.57 13.26
N GLU A 165 16.73 -2.82 13.37
CA GLU A 165 16.69 -1.49 13.95
C GLU A 165 16.16 -0.52 12.90
N ILE A 166 15.14 0.24 13.30
CA ILE A 166 14.49 1.28 12.51
C ILE A 166 14.44 2.54 13.37
N THR A 167 14.16 3.69 12.77
CA THR A 167 13.92 4.91 13.53
C THR A 167 12.57 4.86 14.25
N SER A 168 12.37 5.69 15.27
CA SER A 168 11.05 5.83 15.94
C SER A 168 9.96 6.27 14.95
N GLU A 169 10.29 7.15 14.00
CA GLU A 169 9.37 7.57 12.94
C GLU A 169 8.98 6.40 12.02
N GLU A 170 9.95 5.60 11.59
CA GLU A 170 9.69 4.38 10.81
C GLU A 170 8.89 3.35 11.62
N ALA A 171 9.13 3.20 12.92
CA ALA A 171 8.36 2.30 13.77
C ALA A 171 6.88 2.72 13.85
N GLN A 172 6.61 4.01 14.02
CA GLN A 172 5.24 4.51 14.03
C GLN A 172 4.55 4.28 12.68
N ALA A 173 5.23 4.60 11.57
CA ALA A 173 4.73 4.35 10.23
C ALA A 173 4.45 2.86 9.99
N CYS A 174 5.33 1.98 10.48
CA CYS A 174 5.15 0.54 10.43
C CYS A 174 3.96 0.04 11.25
N MET A 175 3.78 0.55 12.47
CA MET A 175 2.63 0.19 13.30
C MET A 175 1.33 0.60 12.61
N ASP A 176 1.29 1.80 12.04
CA ASP A 176 0.10 2.29 11.33
C ASP A 176 -0.18 1.50 10.05
N ALA A 177 0.86 1.07 9.33
CA ALA A 177 0.74 0.24 8.12
C ALA A 177 0.27 -1.19 8.42
N VAL A 178 0.76 -1.82 9.50
CA VAL A 178 0.49 -3.24 9.83
C VAL A 178 -0.79 -3.43 10.62
N ARG A 179 -1.22 -2.42 11.38
CA ARG A 179 -2.41 -2.50 12.25
C ARG A 179 -3.66 -2.98 11.51
N PRO A 180 -4.06 -2.42 10.35
CA PRO A 180 -5.28 -2.86 9.67
C PRO A 180 -5.28 -4.36 9.36
N ASP A 181 -4.15 -4.91 8.90
CA ASP A 181 -4.03 -6.32 8.53
C ASP A 181 -4.15 -7.24 9.74
N LEU A 182 -3.50 -6.91 10.87
CA LEU A 182 -3.60 -7.70 12.10
C LEU A 182 -5.02 -7.69 12.69
N TYR A 183 -5.76 -6.60 12.55
CA TYR A 183 -7.16 -6.55 12.99
C TYR A 183 -8.10 -7.27 12.01
N ALA A 184 -7.85 -7.14 10.70
CA ALA A 184 -8.64 -7.80 9.66
C ALA A 184 -8.48 -9.33 9.70
N SER A 185 -7.27 -9.82 10.03
CA SER A 185 -6.98 -11.24 10.19
C SER A 185 -7.59 -11.84 11.47
N GLY A 186 -8.03 -10.98 12.39
CA GLY A 186 -8.52 -11.37 13.71
C GLY A 186 -7.41 -11.71 14.70
N ALA A 187 -6.14 -11.47 14.34
CA ALA A 187 -5.01 -11.63 15.25
C ALA A 187 -5.05 -10.62 16.40
N CYS A 188 -5.53 -9.40 16.11
CA CYS A 188 -5.86 -8.39 17.10
C CYS A 188 -7.38 -8.28 17.25
N GLY A 189 -7.87 -8.42 18.48
CA GLY A 189 -9.29 -8.21 18.80
C GLY A 189 -9.67 -6.73 18.75
N PRO A 190 -10.96 -6.40 18.57
CA PRO A 190 -11.41 -5.01 18.64
C PRO A 190 -11.07 -4.42 20.01
N VAL A 191 -10.45 -3.24 20.00
CA VAL A 191 -10.19 -2.40 21.18
C VAL A 191 -11.47 -1.88 21.82
#